data_AF-A0A939UJ57-F1
#
_entry.id   AF-A0A939UJ57-F1
#
_cell.length_a   1.000
_cell.length_b   1.000
_cell.length_c   1.000
_cell.angle_alpha   90.00
_cell.angle_beta   90.00
_cell.angle_gamma   90.00
#
_symmetry.space_group_name_H-M   'P 1'
#
loop_
_entity.id
_entity.type
_entity.pdbx_description
1 polymer ?
#
loop_
_entity_poly.entity_id
_entity_poly.type
_entity_poly.pdbx_seq_one_letter_code
_entity_poly.pdbx_strand_id
1 'polypeptide(L)'
;HLLDKKNVDMLTSHKVFTEKELESRCEIMLDNYCKTVVIEANTMSDMVRKQILPAVEKYLGEVSKTALTKQQVAPNASSVYEKETITKLSALTEQIFVACKDLETAVIRLAESKNTIEESYAIRDTVLGKMSALRAAVDEAETLTDETYWPFPSYCDLLFGVR
;
A
#
# COMPACT_ATOMS: atom_id res chain seq x y z
N HIS A 1 -3.03 -14.65 22.49
CA HIS A 1 -3.74 -14.16 23.69
C HIS A 1 -5.07 -14.85 23.96
N LEU A 2 -5.87 -15.24 22.95
CA LEU A 2 -7.13 -15.96 23.20
C LEU A 2 -6.92 -17.29 23.94
N LEU A 3 -5.82 -18.00 23.61
CA LEU A 3 -5.40 -19.26 24.23
C LEU A 3 -4.52 -19.10 25.47
N ASP A 4 -4.35 -17.88 25.99
CA ASP A 4 -3.58 -17.69 27.21
C ASP A 4 -4.34 -18.31 28.39
N LYS A 5 -3.64 -19.02 29.26
CA LYS A 5 -4.24 -19.81 30.36
C LYS A 5 -5.30 -19.03 31.17
N LYS A 6 -5.03 -17.77 31.50
CA LYS A 6 -5.97 -16.89 32.20
C LYS A 6 -7.31 -16.70 31.47
N ASN A 7 -7.28 -16.57 30.15
CA ASN A 7 -8.46 -16.33 29.32
C ASN A 7 -9.23 -17.63 29.08
N VAL A 8 -8.51 -18.74 28.85
CA VAL A 8 -9.10 -20.07 28.74
C VAL A 8 -9.82 -20.46 30.03
N ASP A 9 -9.16 -20.30 31.18
CA ASP A 9 -9.74 -20.62 32.50
C ASP A 9 -10.98 -19.77 32.79
N MET A 10 -10.95 -18.49 32.44
CA MET A 10 -12.10 -17.58 32.61
C MET A 10 -13.27 -17.98 31.70
N LEU A 11 -13.05 -18.19 30.41
CA LEU A 11 -14.13 -18.47 29.44
C LEU A 11 -14.75 -19.86 29.63
N THR A 12 -13.94 -20.84 30.05
CA THR A 12 -14.40 -22.20 30.35
C THR A 12 -15.14 -22.27 31.69
N SER A 13 -14.67 -21.58 32.74
CA SER A 13 -15.36 -21.54 34.04
C SER A 13 -16.75 -20.89 33.97
N HIS A 14 -16.90 -19.87 33.12
CA HIS A 14 -18.20 -19.25 32.85
C HIS A 14 -19.09 -20.06 31.89
N LYS A 15 -18.64 -21.23 31.42
CA LYS A 15 -19.35 -22.09 30.45
C LYS A 15 -19.75 -21.36 29.16
N VAL A 16 -18.95 -20.36 28.75
CA VAL A 16 -19.18 -19.60 27.52
C VAL A 16 -18.63 -20.37 26.32
N PHE A 17 -17.45 -20.97 26.48
CA PHE A 17 -16.79 -21.78 25.47
C PHE A 17 -16.08 -22.99 26.10
N THR A 18 -15.91 -24.03 25.30
CA THR A 18 -14.98 -25.13 25.57
C THR A 18 -13.59 -24.80 25.05
N GLU A 19 -12.56 -25.46 25.56
CA GLU A 19 -11.16 -25.28 25.11
C GLU A 19 -11.01 -25.52 23.60
N LYS A 20 -11.62 -26.59 23.07
CA LYS A 20 -11.62 -26.90 21.63
C LYS A 20 -12.30 -25.82 20.78
N GLU A 21 -13.37 -25.20 21.29
CA GLU A 21 -14.02 -24.09 20.59
C GLU A 21 -13.13 -22.84 20.56
N LEU A 22 -12.36 -22.58 21.62
CA LEU A 22 -11.40 -21.47 21.66
C LEU A 22 -10.26 -21.69 20.67
N GLU A 23 -9.73 -22.90 20.57
CA GLU A 23 -8.71 -23.27 19.57
C GLU A 23 -9.23 -23.06 18.16
N SER A 24 -10.39 -23.63 17.84
CA SER A 24 -11.00 -23.48 16.50
C SER A 24 -11.29 -22.01 16.17
N ARG A 25 -11.77 -21.21 17.13
CA ARG A 25 -11.97 -19.77 16.92
C ARG A 25 -10.67 -19.02 16.70
N CYS A 26 -9.62 -19.35 17.44
CA CYS A 26 -8.30 -18.74 17.26
C CYS A 26 -7.78 -19.00 15.84
N GLU A 27 -7.92 -20.24 15.37
CA GLU A 27 -7.49 -20.66 14.03
C GLU A 27 -8.28 -19.92 12.93
N ILE A 28 -9.61 -19.84 13.06
CA ILE A 28 -10.48 -19.10 12.12
C ILE A 28 -10.15 -17.60 12.12
N MET A 29 -9.87 -17.02 13.28
CA MET A 29 -9.50 -15.59 13.38
C MET A 29 -8.18 -15.31 12.66
N LEU A 30 -7.18 -16.17 12.83
CA LEU A 30 -5.89 -16.02 12.16
C LEU A 30 -6.02 -16.24 10.65
N ASP A 31 -6.81 -17.22 10.22
CA ASP A 31 -7.05 -17.50 8.80
C ASP A 31 -7.76 -16.32 8.11
N ASN A 32 -8.79 -15.77 8.74
CA ASN A 32 -9.46 -14.57 8.25
C ASN A 32 -8.49 -13.38 8.17
N TYR A 33 -7.68 -13.17 9.21
CA TYR A 33 -6.66 -12.12 9.21
C TYR A 33 -5.69 -12.28 8.03
N CYS A 34 -5.12 -13.47 7.85
CA CYS A 34 -4.18 -13.73 6.76
C CYS A 34 -4.81 -13.42 5.39
N LYS A 35 -6.01 -13.94 5.14
CA LYS A 35 -6.74 -13.74 3.88
C LYS A 35 -7.06 -12.27 3.63
N THR A 36 -7.56 -11.55 4.64
CA THR A 36 -7.87 -10.13 4.51
C THR A 36 -6.63 -9.33 4.10
N VAL A 37 -5.50 -9.52 4.80
CA VAL A 37 -4.27 -8.77 4.48
C VAL A 37 -3.72 -9.15 3.11
N VAL A 38 -3.80 -10.42 2.71
CA VAL A 38 -3.39 -10.85 1.37
C VAL A 38 -4.24 -10.19 0.28
N ILE A 39 -5.55 -10.09 0.48
CA ILE A 39 -6.45 -9.39 -0.45
C ILE A 39 -6.05 -7.91 -0.52
N GLU A 40 -5.87 -7.25 0.62
CA GLU A 40 -5.46 -5.84 0.68
C GLU A 40 -4.12 -5.58 -0.03
N ALA A 41 -3.11 -6.44 0.21
CA ALA A 41 -1.80 -6.32 -0.43
C ALA A 41 -1.87 -6.50 -1.96
N ASN A 42 -2.66 -7.47 -2.43
CA ASN A 42 -2.89 -7.69 -3.85
C ASN A 42 -3.65 -6.51 -4.48
N THR A 43 -4.71 -6.03 -3.84
CA THR A 43 -5.47 -4.87 -4.30
C THR A 43 -4.59 -3.63 -4.36
N MET A 44 -3.75 -3.38 -3.35
CA MET A 44 -2.80 -2.27 -3.32
C MET A 44 -1.81 -2.35 -4.50
N SER A 45 -1.26 -3.54 -4.77
CA SER A 45 -0.32 -3.74 -5.89
C SER A 45 -1.02 -3.52 -7.24
N ASP A 46 -2.26 -3.98 -7.39
CA ASP A 46 -3.05 -3.80 -8.61
C ASP A 46 -3.38 -2.32 -8.87
N MET A 47 -3.79 -1.59 -7.81
CA MET A 47 -4.06 -0.16 -7.86
C MET A 47 -2.80 0.62 -8.26
N VAL A 48 -1.65 0.29 -7.67
CA VAL A 48 -0.38 0.96 -7.99
C VAL A 48 -0.01 0.76 -9.45
N ARG A 49 -0.06 -0.49 -9.96
CA ARG A 49 0.35 -0.80 -11.34
C ARG A 49 -0.60 -0.23 -12.40
N LYS A 50 -1.91 -0.31 -12.16
CA LYS A 50 -2.91 0.03 -13.19
C LYS A 50 -3.35 1.49 -13.15
N GLN A 51 -3.25 2.14 -11.99
CA GLN A 51 -3.83 3.48 -11.80
C GLN A 51 -2.75 4.50 -11.43
N ILE A 52 -1.98 4.26 -10.36
CA ILE A 52 -1.03 5.27 -9.83
C ILE A 52 0.16 5.47 -10.76
N LEU A 53 0.92 4.42 -11.07
CA LEU A 53 2.11 4.53 -11.91
C LEU A 53 1.78 5.16 -13.29
N PRO A 54 0.71 4.73 -14.01
CA PRO A 54 0.33 5.37 -15.26
C PRO A 54 -0.11 6.83 -15.11
N ALA A 55 -0.75 7.20 -13.99
CA ALA A 55 -1.15 8.58 -13.72
C ALA A 55 0.08 9.49 -13.53
N VAL A 56 1.03 9.06 -12.70
CA VAL A 56 2.28 9.79 -12.44
C VAL A 56 3.09 9.94 -13.73
N GLU A 57 3.22 8.88 -14.54
CA GLU A 57 3.93 8.94 -15.82
C GLU A 57 3.28 9.88 -16.84
N LYS A 58 1.95 9.93 -16.90
CA LYS A 58 1.24 10.90 -17.77
C LYS A 58 1.53 12.34 -17.35
N TYR A 59 1.48 12.63 -16.05
CA TYR A 59 1.81 13.96 -15.54
C TYR A 59 3.28 14.32 -15.83
N LEU A 60 4.21 13.39 -15.57
CA LEU A 60 5.63 13.55 -15.85
C LEU A 60 5.89 13.87 -17.34
N GLY A 61 5.18 13.21 -18.25
CA GLY A 61 5.24 13.47 -19.69
C GLY A 61 4.80 14.89 -20.06
N GLU A 62 3.71 15.39 -19.46
CA GLU A 62 3.20 16.74 -19.72
C GLU A 62 4.11 17.84 -19.14
N VAL A 63 4.68 17.63 -17.94
CA VAL A 63 5.66 18.55 -17.35
C VAL A 63 6.94 18.58 -18.20
N SER A 64 7.40 17.41 -18.68
CA SER A 64 8.57 17.31 -19.54
C SER A 64 8.37 18.01 -20.89
N LYS A 65 7.19 17.83 -21.50
CA LYS A 65 6.82 18.52 -22.75
C LYS A 65 6.78 20.04 -22.56
N THR A 66 6.14 20.49 -21.48
CA THR A 66 6.10 21.91 -21.10
C THR A 66 7.51 22.48 -20.94
N ALA A 67 8.42 21.77 -20.26
CA ALA A 67 9.80 22.19 -20.09
C ALA A 67 10.54 22.36 -21.42
N LEU A 68 10.36 21.42 -22.36
CA LEU A 68 10.96 21.47 -23.69
C LEU A 68 10.41 22.66 -24.50
N THR A 69 9.09 22.84 -24.55
CA THR A 69 8.46 23.95 -25.28
C THR A 69 8.88 25.30 -24.71
N LYS A 70 8.96 25.42 -23.38
CA LYS A 70 9.42 26.64 -22.68
C LYS A 70 10.84 27.00 -23.08
N GLN A 71 11.74 26.01 -23.14
CA GLN A 71 13.14 26.22 -23.54
C GLN A 71 13.27 26.58 -25.03
N GLN A 72 12.40 26.05 -25.89
CA GLN A 72 12.37 26.40 -27.32
C GLN A 72 11.92 27.84 -27.56
N VAL A 73 10.91 28.32 -26.82
CA VAL A 73 10.38 29.68 -26.97
C VAL A 73 11.28 30.72 -26.30
N ALA A 74 11.86 30.38 -25.15
CA ALA A 74 12.72 31.27 -24.39
C ALA A 74 13.94 30.51 -23.84
N PRO A 75 15.05 30.44 -24.59
CA PRO A 75 16.25 29.67 -24.21
C PRO A 75 16.87 30.09 -22.87
N ASN A 76 16.66 31.35 -22.46
CA ASN A 76 17.19 31.92 -21.21
C ASN A 76 16.18 31.85 -20.05
N ALA A 77 14.99 31.26 -20.24
CA ALA A 77 14.00 31.16 -19.19
C ALA A 77 14.42 30.12 -18.13
N SER A 78 14.19 30.46 -16.86
CA SER A 78 14.41 29.53 -15.75
C SER A 78 13.46 28.32 -15.86
N SER A 79 14.04 27.13 -15.78
CA SER A 79 13.35 25.82 -15.84
C SER A 79 13.65 24.97 -14.60
N VAL A 80 13.93 25.62 -13.47
CA VAL A 80 14.32 24.96 -12.22
C VAL A 80 13.17 24.11 -11.67
N TYR A 81 11.96 24.68 -11.63
CA TYR A 81 10.77 23.99 -11.12
C TYR A 81 10.50 22.69 -11.88
N GLU A 82 10.42 22.74 -13.21
CA GLU A 82 10.10 21.57 -14.03
C GLU A 82 11.17 20.48 -13.87
N LYS A 83 12.46 20.86 -13.85
CA LYS A 83 13.57 19.90 -13.67
C LYS A 83 13.56 19.24 -12.30
N GLU A 84 13.31 19.99 -11.23
CA GLU A 84 13.21 19.43 -9.88
C GLU A 84 12.00 18.50 -9.74
N THR A 85 10.83 18.91 -10.24
CA THR A 85 9.63 18.07 -10.23
C THR A 85 9.84 16.78 -11.01
N ILE A 86 10.43 16.85 -12.20
CA ILE A 86 10.74 15.66 -13.02
C ILE A 86 11.71 14.73 -12.28
N THR A 87 12.77 15.27 -11.69
CA THR A 87 13.79 14.47 -11.00
C THR A 87 13.19 13.76 -9.78
N LYS A 88 12.39 14.48 -8.97
CA LYS A 88 11.75 13.91 -7.77
C LYS A 88 10.70 12.86 -8.14
N LEU A 89 9.78 13.17 -9.05
CA LEU A 89 8.75 12.22 -9.47
C LEU A 89 9.35 10.99 -10.14
N SER A 90 10.38 11.14 -10.97
CA SER A 90 11.06 9.98 -11.59
C SER A 90 11.67 9.06 -10.53
N ALA A 91 12.31 9.62 -9.50
CA ALA A 91 12.85 8.82 -8.39
C ALA A 91 11.74 8.15 -7.57
N LEU A 92 10.61 8.83 -7.35
CA LEU A 92 9.46 8.26 -6.65
C LEU A 92 8.79 7.15 -7.46
N THR A 93 8.63 7.30 -8.78
CA THR A 93 8.11 6.22 -9.65
C THR A 93 8.96 4.96 -9.53
N GLU A 94 10.29 5.10 -9.54
CA GLU A 94 11.21 3.98 -9.36
C GLU A 94 11.03 3.33 -7.98
N GLN A 95 10.97 4.13 -6.92
CA GLN A 95 10.76 3.64 -5.55
C GLN A 95 9.42 2.91 -5.40
N ILE A 96 8.33 3.46 -5.95
CA ILE A 96 6.99 2.85 -5.94
C ILE A 96 7.03 1.51 -6.70
N PHE A 97 7.68 1.46 -7.87
CA PHE A 97 7.79 0.24 -8.65
C PHE A 97 8.56 -0.86 -7.91
N VAL A 98 9.70 -0.52 -7.30
CA VAL A 98 10.51 -1.44 -6.50
C VAL A 98 9.74 -1.91 -5.26
N ALA A 99 9.12 -1.00 -4.52
CA ALA A 99 8.33 -1.34 -3.33
C ALA A 99 7.12 -2.24 -3.67
N CYS A 100 6.47 -2.00 -4.80
CA CYS A 100 5.37 -2.84 -5.29
C CYS A 100 5.86 -4.25 -5.62
N LYS A 101 7.01 -4.38 -6.31
CA LYS A 101 7.61 -5.69 -6.62
C LYS A 101 8.04 -6.45 -5.36
N ASP A 102 8.59 -5.73 -4.39
CA ASP A 102 8.96 -6.28 -3.10
C ASP A 102 7.74 -6.80 -2.33
N LEU A 103 6.63 -6.05 -2.34
CA LEU A 103 5.37 -6.46 -1.73
C LEU A 103 4.80 -7.71 -2.40
N GLU A 104 4.74 -7.74 -3.74
CA GLU A 104 4.29 -8.91 -4.50
C GLU A 104 5.15 -10.15 -4.18
N THR A 105 6.47 -9.98 -4.10
CA THR A 105 7.38 -11.07 -3.73
C THR A 105 7.12 -11.56 -2.31
N ALA A 106 6.88 -10.65 -1.36
CA ALA A 106 6.57 -11.00 0.02
C ALA A 106 5.23 -11.76 0.12
N VAL A 107 4.21 -11.36 -0.64
CA VAL A 107 2.92 -12.06 -0.70
C VAL A 107 3.08 -13.45 -1.31
N ILE A 108 3.85 -13.61 -2.39
CA ILE A 108 4.11 -14.93 -3.00
C ILE A 108 4.79 -15.88 -2.00
N ARG A 109 5.74 -15.38 -1.19
CA ARG A 109 6.43 -16.20 -0.18
C ARG A 109 5.52 -16.69 0.94
N LEU A 110 4.37 -16.05 1.19
CA LEU A 110 3.41 -16.55 2.18
C LEU A 110 2.91 -17.96 1.86
N ALA A 111 2.84 -18.32 0.57
CA ALA A 111 2.45 -19.66 0.13
C ALA A 111 3.43 -20.77 0.57
N GLU A 112 4.64 -20.41 1.02
CA GLU A 112 5.63 -21.35 1.56
C GLU A 112 5.39 -21.69 3.05
N SER A 113 4.48 -20.96 3.72
CA SER A 113 4.16 -21.16 5.14
C SER A 113 3.47 -22.50 5.37
N LYS A 114 3.83 -23.21 6.45
CA LYS A 114 3.30 -24.55 6.71
C LYS A 114 1.96 -24.55 7.44
N ASN A 115 1.67 -23.46 8.14
CA ASN A 115 0.44 -23.29 8.91
C ASN A 115 0.05 -21.81 9.00
N THR A 116 -1.20 -21.57 9.38
CA THR A 116 -1.80 -20.24 9.49
C THR A 116 -1.10 -19.35 10.52
N ILE A 117 -0.48 -19.94 11.55
CA ILE A 117 0.24 -19.18 12.58
C ILE A 117 1.54 -18.60 11.99
N GLU A 118 2.34 -19.41 11.30
CA GLU A 118 3.55 -18.98 10.60
C GLU A 118 3.22 -17.93 9.54
N GLU A 119 2.16 -18.14 8.77
CA GLU A 119 1.67 -17.16 7.79
C GLU A 119 1.30 -15.83 8.46
N SER A 120 0.57 -15.88 9.58
CA SER A 120 0.17 -14.67 10.32
C SER A 120 1.36 -13.87 10.85
N TYR A 121 2.43 -14.56 11.27
CA TYR A 121 3.67 -13.91 11.70
C TYR A 121 4.43 -13.32 10.53
N ALA A 122 4.55 -14.04 9.41
CA ALA A 122 5.18 -13.51 8.20
C ALA A 122 4.47 -12.26 7.68
N ILE A 123 3.13 -12.25 7.72
CA ILE A 123 2.33 -11.08 7.36
C ILE A 123 2.63 -9.91 8.30
N ARG A 124 2.56 -10.13 9.62
CA ARG A 124 2.81 -9.11 10.63
C ARG A 124 4.21 -8.50 10.50
N ASP A 125 5.22 -9.35 10.36
CA ASP A 125 6.63 -8.95 10.45
C ASP A 125 7.19 -8.42 9.12
N THR A 126 6.61 -8.83 7.99
CA THR A 126 7.14 -8.50 6.67
C THR A 126 6.13 -7.75 5.79
N VAL A 127 4.95 -8.33 5.55
CA VAL A 127 4.00 -7.81 4.54
C VAL A 127 3.46 -6.45 4.95
N LEU A 128 3.04 -6.27 6.20
CA LEU A 128 2.54 -4.97 6.69
C LEU A 128 3.60 -3.87 6.59
N GLY A 129 4.87 -4.20 6.85
CA GLY A 129 5.98 -3.27 6.67
C GLY A 129 6.15 -2.85 5.21
N LYS A 130 6.07 -3.80 4.28
CA LYS A 130 6.15 -3.53 2.83
C LYS A 130 4.95 -2.73 2.31
N MET A 131 3.75 -3.02 2.78
CA MET A 131 2.55 -2.22 2.47
C MET A 131 2.70 -0.77 2.94
N SER A 132 3.23 -0.58 4.15
CA SER A 132 3.45 0.77 4.70
C SER A 132 4.51 1.54 3.91
N ALA A 133 5.60 0.87 3.50
CA ALA A 133 6.65 1.49 2.68
C ALA A 133 6.14 1.88 1.28
N LEU A 134 5.37 1.00 0.64
CA LEU A 134 4.73 1.30 -0.65
C LEU A 134 3.77 2.49 -0.51
N ARG A 135 2.96 2.51 0.54
CA ARG A 135 2.05 3.61 0.83
C ARG A 135 2.79 4.94 1.00
N ALA A 136 3.87 4.97 1.77
CA ALA A 136 4.62 6.21 2.01
C ALA A 136 5.16 6.83 0.69
N ALA A 137 5.67 6.00 -0.22
CA ALA A 137 6.17 6.48 -1.51
C ALA A 137 5.03 7.00 -2.42
N VAL A 138 3.86 6.34 -2.39
CA VAL A 138 2.67 6.78 -3.14
C VAL A 138 2.12 8.08 -2.57
N ASP A 139 1.99 8.20 -1.24
CA ASP A 139 1.50 9.41 -0.58
C ASP A 139 2.43 10.61 -0.88
N GLU A 140 3.75 10.40 -0.99
CA GLU A 140 4.66 11.46 -1.42
C GLU A 140 4.45 11.86 -2.89
N ALA A 141 4.25 10.89 -3.79
CA ALA A 141 3.96 11.15 -5.20
C ALA A 141 2.61 11.88 -5.40
N GLU A 142 1.61 11.61 -4.55
CA GLU A 142 0.33 12.33 -4.55
C GLU A 142 0.53 13.83 -4.36
N THR A 143 1.41 14.24 -3.44
CA THR A 143 1.64 15.67 -3.15
C THR A 143 2.26 16.47 -4.30
N LEU A 144 2.93 15.79 -5.22
CA LEU A 144 3.62 16.39 -6.36
C LEU A 144 2.85 16.26 -7.67
N THR A 145 1.87 15.36 -7.73
CA THR A 145 1.06 15.11 -8.92
C THR A 145 -0.13 16.05 -8.93
N ASP A 146 -0.45 16.60 -10.10
CA ASP A 146 -1.63 17.45 -10.24
C ASP A 146 -2.93 16.65 -10.03
N GLU A 147 -3.88 17.25 -9.32
CA GLU A 147 -5.18 16.65 -8.93
C GLU A 147 -5.95 16.10 -10.15
N THR A 148 -5.83 16.73 -11.31
CA THR A 148 -6.53 16.29 -12.54
C THR A 148 -5.99 14.97 -13.11
N TYR A 149 -4.74 14.63 -12.80
CA TYR A 149 -4.11 13.39 -13.23
C TYR A 149 -4.25 12.30 -12.16
N TRP A 150 -4.45 12.67 -10.90
CA TRP A 150 -4.57 11.72 -9.81
C TRP A 150 -5.92 10.98 -9.88
N PRO A 151 -5.93 9.64 -9.89
CA PRO A 151 -7.15 8.86 -10.13
C PRO A 151 -8.05 8.76 -8.89
N PHE A 152 -7.59 9.23 -7.73
CA PHE A 152 -8.30 9.09 -6.46
C PHE A 152 -8.71 10.46 -5.91
N PRO A 153 -9.89 10.55 -5.26
CA PRO A 153 -10.27 11.75 -4.53
C PRO A 153 -9.32 11.97 -3.36
N SER A 154 -9.02 13.24 -3.06
CA SER A 154 -8.23 13.59 -1.89
C SER A 154 -9.02 13.24 -0.61
N TYR A 155 -8.32 13.19 0.53
CA TYR A 155 -8.98 12.96 1.81
C TYR A 155 -10.02 14.05 2.14
N CYS A 156 -9.78 15.29 1.71
CA CYS A 156 -10.76 16.37 1.82
C CYS A 156 -12.02 16.09 0.99
N ASP A 157 -11.88 15.55 -0.21
CA ASP A 157 -13.01 15.20 -1.06
C ASP A 157 -13.80 14.01 -0.50
N LEU A 158 -13.10 13.02 0.08
CA LEU A 158 -13.77 11.89 0.73
C LEU A 158 -14.55 12.30 1.98
N LEU A 159 -14.03 13.26 2.75
CA LEU A 159 -14.67 13.71 4.00
C LEU A 159 -15.71 14.81 3.81
N PHE A 160 -15.51 15.70 2.83
CA PHE A 160 -16.31 16.92 2.67
C PHE A 160 -16.83 17.13 1.23
N GLY A 161 -16.55 16.22 0.30
CA GLY A 161 -16.94 16.32 -1.11
C GLY A 161 -18.41 16.02 -1.40
N VAL A 162 -19.28 16.01 -0.38
CA VAL A 162 -20.74 16.03 -0.59
C VAL A 162 -21.11 17.42 -1.12
N ARG A 163 -21.26 17.52 -2.45
CA ARG A 163 -21.94 18.62 -3.14
C ARG A 163 -23.31 18.18 -3.60
#